data_AF-A0A2S2NE30-F1
#
_entry.id   AF-A0A2S2NE30-F1
#
_cell.length_a   1.000
_cell.length_b   1.000
_cell.length_c   1.000
_cell.angle_alpha   90.00
_cell.angle_beta   90.00
_cell.angle_gamma   90.00
#
_symmetry.space_group_name_H-M   'P 1'
#
loop_
_entity.id
_entity.type
_entity.pdbx_description
1 polymer ?
#
loop_
_entity_poly.entity_id
_entity_poly.type
_entity_poly.pdbx_seq_one_letter_code
_entity_poly.pdbx_strand_id
1 'polypeptide(L)'
;EKPSRSDEFPGQQHNFELTYCFTLTLLGDADKGIAVRYMHWNETEKQLLAVVYSKLIYTDYTSKQYASVAVWSTKNHHTPERFYEFNISAITCLKFSTVT
;
A
#
# COMPACT_ATOMS: atom_id res chain seq x y z
N GLU A 1 -22.61 5.66 43.45
CA GLU A 1 -23.42 5.26 42.28
C GLU A 1 -22.51 5.17 41.06
N LYS A 2 -22.59 4.07 40.30
CA LYS A 2 -21.77 3.79 39.12
C LYS A 2 -22.73 3.84 37.93
N PRO A 3 -22.46 4.60 36.85
CA PRO A 3 -23.42 4.68 35.76
C PRO A 3 -23.43 3.36 35.00
N SER A 4 -24.62 2.77 34.93
CA SER A 4 -24.98 1.60 34.12
C SER A 4 -24.93 1.99 32.64
N ARG A 5 -24.04 1.33 31.89
CA ARG A 5 -23.87 1.52 30.45
C ARG A 5 -24.90 0.65 29.74
N SER A 6 -26.05 1.22 29.39
CA SER A 6 -27.06 0.57 28.56
C SER A 6 -27.46 1.50 27.42
N ASP A 7 -26.55 1.63 26.46
CA ASP A 7 -26.84 2.08 25.10
C ASP A 7 -26.19 1.05 24.16
N GLU A 8 -26.78 -0.15 24.12
CA GLU A 8 -26.47 -1.15 23.11
C GLU A 8 -27.12 -0.69 21.80
N PHE A 9 -26.32 -0.09 20.91
CA PHE A 9 -26.66 -0.06 19.50
C PHE A 9 -26.88 -1.50 19.05
N PRO A 10 -27.98 -1.85 18.37
CA PRO A 10 -28.14 -3.20 17.81
C PRO A 10 -27.07 -3.38 16.74
N GLY A 11 -25.92 -3.88 17.16
CA GLY A 11 -24.78 -4.14 16.31
C GLY A 11 -25.15 -5.26 15.37
N GLN A 12 -25.43 -4.94 14.11
CA GLN A 12 -25.24 -5.90 13.04
C GLN A 12 -23.77 -6.32 13.10
N GLN A 13 -23.52 -7.49 13.68
CA GLN A 13 -22.22 -8.10 13.71
C GLN A 13 -21.91 -8.54 12.28
N HIS A 14 -21.34 -7.63 11.49
CA HIS A 14 -20.84 -7.96 10.16
C HIS A 14 -19.68 -8.94 10.34
N ASN A 15 -19.95 -10.23 10.14
CA ASN A 15 -18.92 -11.25 10.05
C ASN A 15 -18.15 -11.00 8.75
N PHE A 16 -16.89 -10.58 8.86
CA PHE A 16 -15.99 -10.46 7.74
C PHE A 16 -15.16 -11.74 7.64
N GLU A 17 -15.21 -12.40 6.49
CA GLU A 17 -14.34 -13.53 6.16
C GLU A 17 -13.18 -13.03 5.28
N LEU A 18 -11.96 -13.46 5.61
CA LEU A 18 -10.77 -13.10 4.86
C LEU A 18 -10.31 -14.30 4.02
N THR A 19 -10.24 -14.10 2.71
CA THR A 19 -9.64 -15.07 1.78
C THR A 19 -8.31 -14.52 1.27
N TYR A 20 -7.25 -15.31 1.41
CA TYR A 20 -5.96 -14.99 0.81
C TYR A 20 -6.03 -15.16 -0.71
N CYS A 21 -5.65 -14.12 -1.47
CA CYS A 21 -5.73 -14.13 -2.93
C CYS A 21 -4.36 -14.29 -3.59
N PHE A 22 -3.42 -13.40 -3.31
CA PHE A 22 -2.10 -13.37 -3.95
C PHE A 22 -1.09 -12.56 -3.12
N THR A 23 0.19 -12.73 -3.46
CA THR A 23 1.30 -11.90 -2.96
C THR A 23 1.90 -11.12 -4.14
N LEU A 24 2.20 -9.84 -3.92
CA LEU A 24 2.91 -8.99 -4.88
C LEU A 24 4.37 -8.90 -4.45
N THR A 25 5.27 -9.51 -5.23
CA THR A 25 6.70 -9.58 -4.90
C THR A 25 7.49 -8.72 -5.87
N LEU A 26 8.13 -7.66 -5.36
CA LEU A 26 9.09 -6.89 -6.14
C LEU A 26 10.37 -7.72 -6.27
N LEU A 27 10.66 -8.22 -7.49
CA LEU A 27 11.80 -9.10 -7.76
C LEU A 27 13.11 -8.42 -7.36
N GLY A 28 13.90 -9.11 -6.52
CA GLY A 28 15.24 -8.66 -6.09
C GLY A 28 15.30 -7.84 -4.80
N ASP A 29 14.19 -7.70 -4.06
CA ASP A 29 14.10 -6.85 -2.85
C ASP A 29 13.85 -7.57 -1.52
N ALA A 30 13.78 -8.91 -1.51
CA ALA A 30 13.58 -9.68 -0.28
C ALA A 30 14.59 -9.35 0.84
N ASP A 31 15.78 -8.85 0.47
CA ASP A 31 16.89 -8.57 1.38
C ASP A 31 17.22 -7.06 1.55
N LYS A 32 16.44 -6.14 0.97
CA LYS A 32 16.85 -4.71 0.88
C LYS A 32 16.27 -3.77 1.95
N GLY A 33 15.53 -4.29 2.94
CA GLY A 33 14.99 -3.47 4.03
C GLY A 33 13.95 -2.43 3.58
N ILE A 34 13.25 -2.73 2.49
CA ILE A 34 12.24 -1.87 1.88
C ILE A 34 10.85 -2.35 2.35
N ALA A 35 9.99 -1.41 2.73
CA ALA A 35 8.63 -1.70 3.18
C ALA A 35 7.60 -0.96 2.33
N VAL A 36 6.40 -1.54 2.26
CA VAL A 36 5.23 -0.86 1.70
C VAL A 36 4.86 0.31 2.61
N ARG A 37 4.86 1.53 2.07
CA ARG A 37 4.50 2.75 2.80
C ARG A 37 3.08 3.21 2.51
N TYR A 38 2.65 3.03 1.27
CA TYR A 38 1.37 3.55 0.81
C TYR A 38 0.83 2.69 -0.33
N MET A 39 -0.49 2.60 -0.42
CA MET A 39 -1.20 1.94 -1.50
C MET A 39 -2.38 2.78 -1.97
N HIS A 40 -2.63 2.82 -3.27
CA HIS A 40 -3.79 3.49 -3.86
C HIS A 40 -4.39 2.65 -4.97
N TRP A 41 -5.69 2.35 -4.90
CA TRP A 41 -6.41 1.74 -6.01
C TRP A 41 -6.74 2.79 -7.08
N ASN A 42 -6.61 2.45 -8.35
CA ASN A 42 -7.10 3.33 -9.41
C ASN A 42 -8.64 3.34 -9.39
N GLU A 43 -9.23 4.53 -9.45
CA GLU A 43 -10.68 4.72 -9.32
C GLU A 43 -11.44 4.28 -10.58
N THR A 44 -10.82 4.42 -11.75
CA THR A 44 -11.39 4.06 -13.05
C THR A 44 -11.06 2.61 -13.40
N GLU A 45 -9.78 2.26 -13.36
CA GLU A 45 -9.25 0.94 -13.66
C GLU A 45 -9.06 0.13 -12.38
N LYS A 46 -10.16 -0.41 -11.83
CA LYS A 46 -10.19 -1.07 -10.51
C LYS A 46 -9.25 -2.27 -10.35
N GLN A 47 -8.70 -2.79 -11.45
CA GLN A 47 -7.66 -3.82 -11.42
C GLN A 47 -6.28 -3.27 -11.04
N LEU A 48 -6.06 -1.96 -11.10
CA LEU A 48 -4.75 -1.34 -10.89
C LEU A 48 -4.56 -0.85 -9.44
N LEU A 49 -3.43 -1.23 -8.87
CA LEU A 49 -2.99 -0.85 -7.53
C LEU A 49 -1.60 -0.21 -7.62
N ALA A 50 -1.49 1.05 -7.24
CA ALA A 50 -0.18 1.66 -7.01
C ALA A 50 0.32 1.31 -5.61
N VAL A 51 1.54 0.80 -5.52
CA VAL A 51 2.21 0.43 -4.26
C VAL A 51 3.52 1.20 -4.15
N VAL A 52 3.69 1.89 -3.04
CA VAL A 52 4.88 2.68 -2.72
C VAL A 52 5.79 1.85 -1.81
N TYR A 53 7.05 1.75 -2.21
CA TYR A 53 8.11 1.05 -1.50
C TYR A 53 9.18 2.06 -1.08
N SER A 54 9.54 2.08 0.20
CA SER A 54 10.70 2.85 0.68
C SER A 54 11.37 2.20 1.89
N LYS A 55 12.63 2.57 2.16
CA LYS A 55 13.38 2.05 3.31
C LYS A 55 12.69 2.42 4.63
N LEU A 56 12.74 1.51 5.60
CA LEU A 56 12.23 1.74 6.96
C LEU A 56 13.12 2.66 7.81
N ILE A 57 14.41 2.74 7.47
CA ILE A 57 15.45 3.23 8.38
C ILE A 57 15.70 4.73 8.20
N TYR A 58 15.39 5.49 9.25
CA TYR A 58 15.62 6.93 9.38
C TYR A 58 17.11 7.32 9.46
N THR A 59 18.02 6.42 9.83
CA THR A 59 19.42 6.78 10.13
C THR A 59 20.33 6.93 8.90
N ASP A 60 19.84 6.66 7.68
CA ASP A 60 20.68 6.53 6.49
C ASP A 60 20.44 7.67 5.47
N TYR A 61 20.33 8.92 5.96
CA TYR A 61 20.12 10.14 5.17
C TYR A 61 21.30 10.49 4.22
N THR A 62 22.41 9.77 4.30
CA THR A 62 23.65 10.06 3.57
C THR A 62 23.69 9.42 2.18
N SER A 63 22.87 8.41 1.92
CA SER A 63 22.67 7.84 0.58
C SER A 63 21.39 8.41 -0.02
N LYS A 64 21.41 8.76 -1.32
CA LYS A 64 20.20 9.19 -2.05
C LYS A 64 19.15 8.10 -1.90
N GLN A 65 18.17 8.31 -1.03
CA GLN A 65 17.10 7.36 -0.80
C GLN A 65 16.04 7.61 -1.87
N TYR A 66 15.89 6.64 -2.75
CA TYR A 66 14.85 6.63 -3.75
C TYR A 66 13.64 5.87 -3.20
N ALA A 67 12.46 6.45 -3.35
CA ALA A 67 11.21 5.74 -3.18
C ALA A 67 10.82 5.14 -4.54
N SER A 68 10.45 3.89 -4.53
CA SER A 68 10.01 3.17 -5.73
C SER A 68 8.50 3.01 -5.69
N VAL A 69 7.85 3.20 -6.83
CA VAL A 69 6.41 2.99 -6.98
C VAL A 69 6.18 1.97 -8.07
N ALA A 70 5.53 0.87 -7.73
CA ALA A 70 5.10 -0.12 -8.71
C ALA A 70 3.58 -0.06 -8.88
N VAL A 71 3.12 -0.10 -10.13
CA VAL A 71 1.71 -0.24 -10.45
C VAL A 71 1.45 -1.69 -10.80
N TRP A 72 0.64 -2.35 -9.97
CA TRP A 72 0.27 -3.75 -10.12
C TRP A 72 -1.11 -3.89 -10.73
N SER A 73 -1.34 -4.99 -11.42
CA SER A 73 -2.64 -5.38 -11.97
C SER A 73 -3.10 -6.67 -11.31
N THR A 74 -4.36 -6.75 -10.88
CA THR A 74 -4.93 -8.01 -10.38
C THR A 74 -5.04 -9.09 -11.46
N LYS A 75 -4.91 -8.71 -12.75
CA LYS A 75 -4.85 -9.65 -13.88
C LYS A 75 -3.47 -10.29 -14.05
N ASN A 76 -2.41 -9.62 -13.59
CA ASN A 76 -1.03 -10.09 -13.65
C ASN A 76 -0.29 -9.70 -12.37
N HIS A 77 -0.24 -10.62 -11.41
CA HIS A 77 0.41 -10.42 -10.12
C HIS A 77 1.90 -10.76 -10.08
N HIS A 78 2.48 -11.20 -11.20
CA HIS A 78 3.90 -11.63 -11.25
C HIS A 78 4.85 -10.47 -11.52
N THR A 79 4.41 -9.50 -12.34
CA THR A 79 5.24 -8.37 -12.77
C THR A 79 4.41 -7.11 -12.72
N PRO A 80 4.94 -6.00 -12.19
CA PRO A 80 4.22 -4.73 -12.21
C PRO A 80 4.06 -4.24 -13.67
N GLU A 81 2.90 -3.65 -13.95
CA GLU A 81 2.59 -3.01 -15.24
C GLU A 81 3.50 -1.81 -15.49
N ARG A 82 3.84 -1.08 -14.42
CA ARG A 82 4.73 0.09 -14.46
C ARG A 82 5.57 0.19 -13.21
N PHE A 83 6.76 0.78 -13.36
CA PHE A 83 7.67 1.06 -12.25
C PHE A 83 8.20 2.49 -12.37
N TYR A 84 8.22 3.20 -11.26
CA TYR A 84 8.67 4.58 -11.16
C TYR A 84 9.66 4.72 -10.01
N GLU A 85 10.73 5.48 -10.23
CA GLU A 85 11.67 5.87 -9.19
C GLU A 85 11.53 7.36 -8.91
N PHE A 86 11.29 7.68 -7.65
CA PHE A 86 11.23 9.05 -7.18
C PHE A 86 12.49 9.35 -6.40
N ASN A 87 13.14 10.47 -6.72
CA ASN A 87 14.30 10.99 -5.97
C ASN A 87 13.85 11.71 -4.68
N ILE A 88 12.99 11.04 -3.91
CA ILE A 88 12.54 11.45 -2.58
C ILE A 88 12.49 10.22 -1.69
N SER A 89 12.87 10.39 -0.43
CA SER A 89 13.04 9.30 0.53
C SER A 89 11.74 8.88 1.21
N ALA A 90 10.78 9.81 1.31
CA ALA A 90 9.57 9.64 2.12
C ALA A 90 8.32 10.05 1.33
N ILE A 91 7.86 9.16 0.45
CA ILE A 91 6.49 9.25 -0.08
C ILE A 91 5.53 8.85 1.04
N THR A 92 4.81 9.82 1.59
CA THR A 92 3.77 9.59 2.61
C THR A 92 2.38 9.44 2.01
N CYS A 93 2.17 9.90 0.78
CA CYS A 93 0.92 9.83 0.06
C CYS A 93 1.18 9.75 -1.45
N LEU A 94 0.39 8.93 -2.15
CA LEU A 94 0.35 8.83 -3.60
C LEU A 94 -1.12 8.69 -4.02
N LYS A 95 -1.51 9.28 -5.15
CA LYS A 95 -2.82 9.04 -5.75
C LYS A 95 -2.70 8.98 -7.27
N PHE A 96 -3.60 8.22 -7.89
CA PHE A 96 -3.78 8.33 -9.34
C PHE A 96 -4.33 9.72 -9.67
N SER A 97 -3.88 10.29 -10.80
CA SER A 97 -4.50 11.51 -11.33
C SER A 97 -5.92 11.19 -11.79
N THR A 98 -6.85 12.09 -11.50
CA THR A 98 -8.23 12.05 -12.01
C THR A 98 -8.39 12.77 -13.35
N VAL A 99 -7.33 13.40 -13.85
CA VAL A 99 -7.34 14.11 -15.12
C VAL A 99 -6.97 13.12 -16.23
N THR A 100 -7.95 12.75 -17.02
CA THR A 100 -7.82 12.09 -18.34
C THR A 100 -7.37 13.07 -19.40
#